data_AF-A0A1G0Y691-F1
#
_entry.id   AF-A0A1G0Y691-F1
#
_cell.length_a   1.000
_cell.length_b   1.000
_cell.length_c   1.000
_cell.angle_alpha   90.00
_cell.angle_beta   90.00
_cell.angle_gamma   90.00
#
_symmetry.space_group_name_H-M   'P 1'
#
loop_
_entity.id
_entity.type
_entity.pdbx_description
1 polymer ?
#
loop_
_entity_poly.entity_id
_entity_poly.type
_entity_poly.pdbx_seq_one_letter_code
_entity_poly.pdbx_strand_id
1 'polypeptide(L)'
;MNSTFDMMEYCAANATKKDDASFKKILTCLSDDNWRVRYAAAIALGDRKDPNAVDALVQVLDNEDKAPLFSQPKLEGGAHAGSNVPFSVIFPKGTTEATKEAWRRRGRLIQAACLALGNIGKTSPKALEKLHRYTTDQKCDYSVRAASCKALGQLASPESLPILEKATKDEEWCTSCEARKAVKKILK
;
A
#
# COMPACT_ATOMS: atom_id res chain seq x y z
N MET A 1 27.22 2.29 14.18
CA MET A 1 25.81 1.90 14.07
C MET A 1 25.12 3.00 13.29
N ASN A 2 24.64 2.73 12.08
CA ASN A 2 23.81 3.73 11.38
C ASN A 2 22.48 3.79 12.12
N SER A 3 22.09 4.99 12.54
CA SER A 3 20.81 5.24 13.18
C SER A 3 19.67 4.87 12.22
N THR A 4 18.51 4.48 12.75
CA THR A 4 17.26 4.36 11.97
C THR A 4 17.03 5.60 11.11
N PHE A 5 17.30 6.79 11.67
CA PHE A 5 17.12 8.05 10.97
C PHE A 5 18.09 8.19 9.79
N ASP A 6 19.36 7.82 9.94
CA ASP A 6 20.34 7.86 8.85
C ASP A 6 19.92 6.99 7.66
N MET A 7 19.32 5.83 7.92
CA MET A 7 18.82 4.93 6.87
C MET A 7 17.58 5.49 6.17
N MET A 8 16.67 6.11 6.92
CA MET A 8 15.50 6.79 6.35
C MET A 8 15.92 8.00 5.50
N GLU A 9 16.82 8.83 6.01
CA GLU A 9 17.40 9.97 5.28
C GLU A 9 18.16 9.50 4.04
N TYR A 10 18.90 8.40 4.14
CA TYR A 10 19.56 7.80 2.98
C TYR A 10 18.55 7.40 1.90
N CYS A 11 17.44 6.75 2.26
CA CYS A 11 16.40 6.39 1.28
C CYS A 11 15.83 7.64 0.60
N ALA A 12 15.47 8.66 1.39
CA ALA A 12 14.91 9.91 0.88
C ALA A 12 15.90 10.66 -0.04
N ALA A 13 17.16 10.80 0.38
CA ALA A 13 18.19 11.52 -0.37
C ALA A 13 18.60 10.83 -1.68
N ASN A 14 18.28 9.55 -1.86
CA ASN A 14 18.63 8.77 -3.05
C ASN A 14 17.39 8.29 -3.84
N ALA A 15 16.20 8.81 -3.51
CA ALA A 15 14.93 8.48 -4.18
C ALA A 15 14.87 8.94 -5.65
N THR A 16 15.71 9.90 -6.05
CA THR A 16 15.77 10.40 -7.44
C THR A 16 17.06 10.03 -8.17
N LYS A 17 18.03 9.43 -7.45
CA LYS A 17 19.28 8.98 -8.06
C LYS A 17 19.03 7.72 -8.87
N LYS A 18 19.82 7.49 -9.92
CA LYS A 18 19.69 6.33 -10.82
C LYS A 18 20.93 5.43 -10.85
N ASP A 19 21.73 5.47 -9.79
CA ASP A 19 22.90 4.60 -9.64
C ASP A 19 22.54 3.27 -8.96
N ASP A 20 23.26 2.22 -9.34
CA ASP A 20 23.05 0.85 -8.84
C ASP A 20 23.42 0.68 -7.37
N ALA A 21 24.40 1.44 -6.87
CA ALA A 21 24.87 1.31 -5.49
C ALA A 21 23.79 1.78 -4.52
N SER A 22 23.20 2.95 -4.78
CA SER A 22 22.06 3.44 -4.01
C SER A 22 20.82 2.59 -4.18
N PHE A 23 20.57 2.07 -5.39
CA PHE A 23 19.47 1.14 -5.63
C PHE A 23 19.57 -0.10 -4.72
N LYS A 24 20.71 -0.79 -4.76
CA LYS A 24 20.96 -2.00 -3.94
C LYS A 24 20.84 -1.70 -2.46
N LYS A 25 21.34 -0.55 -2.01
CA LYS A 25 21.23 -0.16 -0.60
C LYS A 25 19.78 0.12 -0.19
N ILE A 26 18.99 0.81 -1.01
CA ILE A 26 17.56 1.01 -0.74
C ILE A 26 16.82 -0.35 -0.71
N LEU A 27 17.16 -1.30 -1.59
CA LEU A 27 16.59 -2.65 -1.54
C LEU A 27 16.89 -3.35 -0.21
N THR A 28 18.10 -3.24 0.33
CA THR A 28 18.40 -3.83 1.66
C THR A 28 17.56 -3.21 2.78
N CYS A 29 17.23 -1.92 2.68
CA CYS A 29 16.37 -1.23 3.65
C CYS A 29 14.92 -1.75 3.65
N LEU A 30 14.44 -2.43 2.58
CA LEU A 30 13.12 -3.08 2.59
C LEU A 30 13.06 -4.28 3.55
N SER A 31 14.19 -4.84 3.97
CA SER A 31 14.26 -5.95 4.92
C SER A 31 14.70 -5.53 6.33
N ASP A 32 14.73 -4.22 6.61
CA ASP A 32 15.12 -3.71 7.92
C ASP A 32 14.09 -4.06 9.01
N ASP A 33 14.56 -4.32 10.23
CA ASP A 33 13.71 -4.62 11.39
C ASP A 33 12.75 -3.47 11.71
N ASN A 34 13.19 -2.22 11.49
CA ASN A 34 12.39 -1.03 11.73
C ASN A 34 11.47 -0.75 10.54
N TRP A 35 10.16 -0.86 10.78
CA TRP A 35 9.13 -0.60 9.76
C TRP A 35 9.24 0.80 9.12
N ARG A 36 9.78 1.80 9.84
CA ARG A 36 9.96 3.15 9.28
C ARG A 36 11.02 3.18 8.18
N VAL A 37 12.07 2.37 8.31
CA VAL A 37 13.11 2.21 7.29
C VAL A 37 12.53 1.49 6.07
N ARG A 38 11.79 0.40 6.29
CA ARG A 38 11.08 -0.31 5.21
C ARG A 38 10.10 0.61 4.46
N TYR A 39 9.35 1.42 5.20
CA TYR A 39 8.44 2.42 4.63
C TYR A 39 9.19 3.45 3.78
N ALA A 40 10.26 4.05 4.31
CA ALA A 40 11.06 5.03 3.58
C ALA A 40 11.67 4.43 2.30
N ALA A 41 12.13 3.18 2.37
CA ALA A 41 12.65 2.46 1.22
C ALA A 41 11.57 2.19 0.15
N ALA A 42 10.37 1.75 0.54
CA ALA A 42 9.28 1.53 -0.40
C ALA A 42 8.90 2.82 -1.14
N ILE A 43 8.79 3.95 -0.42
CA ILE A 43 8.53 5.27 -1.02
C ILE A 43 9.66 5.64 -2.00
N ALA A 44 10.92 5.54 -1.56
CA ALA A 44 12.06 5.87 -2.40
C ALA A 44 12.11 5.04 -3.70
N LEU A 45 11.80 3.74 -3.64
CA LEU A 45 11.74 2.89 -4.85
C LEU A 45 10.61 3.29 -5.80
N GLY A 46 9.45 3.69 -5.24
CA GLY A 46 8.35 4.26 -6.01
C GLY A 46 8.74 5.55 -6.75
N ASP A 47 9.47 6.43 -6.08
CA ASP A 47 9.94 7.69 -6.66
C ASP A 47 11.02 7.48 -7.72
N ARG A 48 11.88 6.47 -7.54
CA ARG A 48 12.88 6.06 -8.54
C ARG A 48 12.25 5.54 -9.83
N LYS A 49 11.06 4.93 -9.72
CA LYS A 49 10.34 4.27 -10.81
C LYS A 49 11.18 3.21 -11.54
N ASP A 50 12.09 2.58 -10.81
CA ASP A 50 12.95 1.53 -11.37
C ASP A 50 12.18 0.20 -11.40
N PRO A 51 11.96 -0.40 -12.59
CA PRO A 51 11.22 -1.66 -12.70
C PRO A 51 11.86 -2.84 -11.97
N ASN A 52 13.15 -2.78 -11.67
CA ASN A 52 13.85 -3.83 -10.93
C ASN A 52 13.39 -3.91 -9.46
N ALA A 53 12.65 -2.92 -8.96
CA ALA A 53 12.11 -2.92 -7.61
C ALA A 53 10.81 -3.73 -7.45
N VAL A 54 10.15 -4.12 -8.55
CA VAL A 54 8.81 -4.75 -8.50
C VAL A 54 8.81 -6.01 -7.65
N ASP A 55 9.74 -6.95 -7.90
CA ASP A 55 9.77 -8.22 -7.18
C ASP A 55 10.07 -8.03 -5.69
N ALA A 56 10.94 -7.09 -5.34
CA ALA A 56 11.25 -6.76 -3.96
C ALA A 56 10.04 -6.16 -3.22
N LEU A 57 9.28 -5.28 -3.87
CA LEU A 57 8.04 -4.72 -3.32
C LEU A 57 6.96 -5.81 -3.16
N VAL A 58 6.83 -6.73 -4.10
CA VAL A 58 5.94 -7.89 -3.98
C VAL A 58 6.34 -8.76 -2.79
N GLN A 59 7.64 -9.01 -2.59
CA GLN A 59 8.13 -9.77 -1.44
C GLN A 59 7.81 -9.08 -0.10
N VAL A 60 7.85 -7.74 -0.05
CA VAL A 60 7.40 -6.99 1.13
C VAL A 60 5.91 -7.26 1.41
N LEU A 61 5.06 -7.21 0.39
CA LEU A 61 3.64 -7.53 0.52
C LEU A 61 3.41 -8.97 0.99
N ASP A 62 4.15 -9.93 0.44
CA ASP A 62 4.11 -11.35 0.86
C ASP A 62 4.49 -11.53 2.33
N ASN A 63 5.53 -10.84 2.79
CA ASN A 63 6.00 -10.96 4.16
C ASN A 63 5.01 -10.32 5.14
N GLU A 64 4.43 -9.18 4.78
CA GLU A 64 3.39 -8.58 5.59
C GLU A 64 2.19 -9.53 5.67
N ASP A 65 1.76 -10.14 4.56
CA ASP A 65 0.65 -11.12 4.52
C ASP A 65 0.82 -12.32 5.46
N LYS A 66 2.05 -12.82 5.63
CA LYS A 66 2.36 -14.00 6.46
C LYS A 66 2.13 -13.78 7.94
N ALA A 67 2.25 -12.56 8.44
CA ALA A 67 2.02 -12.29 9.85
C ALA A 67 0.55 -12.56 10.16
N PRO A 68 0.23 -13.66 10.90
CA PRO A 68 -1.12 -13.82 11.40
C PRO A 68 -1.32 -12.70 12.41
N LEU A 69 -2.57 -12.32 12.62
CA LEU A 69 -3.06 -11.45 13.69
C LEU A 69 -3.59 -10.11 13.19
N PHE A 70 -4.85 -9.92 13.53
CA PHE A 70 -5.73 -8.77 13.31
C PHE A 70 -6.39 -8.77 11.92
N SER A 71 -7.51 -9.50 11.83
CA SER A 71 -8.61 -9.10 10.94
C SER A 71 -8.91 -7.63 11.17
N GLN A 72 -9.24 -6.86 10.11
CA GLN A 72 -9.67 -5.47 10.27
C GLN A 72 -10.60 -5.35 11.47
N PRO A 73 -10.30 -4.41 12.38
CA PRO A 73 -11.22 -4.04 13.43
C PRO A 73 -12.59 -3.75 12.82
N LYS A 74 -13.67 -4.08 13.53
CA LYS A 74 -15.01 -3.82 13.01
C LYS A 74 -15.11 -2.32 12.68
N LEU A 75 -15.69 -2.03 11.55
CA LEU A 75 -15.98 -0.66 11.18
C LEU A 75 -17.40 -0.33 11.63
N GLU A 76 -17.60 0.85 12.21
CA GLU A 76 -18.93 1.36 12.52
C GLU A 76 -19.13 2.76 11.95
N GLY A 77 -20.36 2.97 11.47
CA GLY A 77 -20.76 4.12 10.68
C GLY A 77 -21.13 3.68 9.26
N GLY A 78 -22.28 4.13 8.77
CA GLY A 78 -22.62 4.02 7.35
C GLY A 78 -22.30 5.34 6.66
N ALA A 79 -21.37 5.34 5.72
CA ALA A 79 -21.19 6.47 4.83
C ALA A 79 -22.35 6.49 3.84
N HIS A 80 -23.47 7.08 4.25
CA HIS A 80 -24.46 7.55 3.30
C HIS A 80 -23.81 8.68 2.51
N ALA A 81 -23.96 8.71 1.19
CA ALA A 81 -23.49 9.83 0.38
C ALA A 81 -24.01 11.15 0.99
N GLY A 82 -23.10 11.93 1.61
CA GLY A 82 -23.41 13.18 2.30
C GLY A 82 -23.22 13.19 3.82
N SER A 83 -23.01 12.05 4.48
CA SER A 83 -22.67 12.03 5.91
C SER A 83 -21.16 12.11 6.10
N ASN A 84 -20.67 13.26 6.58
CA ASN A 84 -19.26 13.47 6.95
C ASN A 84 -18.87 12.74 8.25
N VAL A 85 -19.54 11.63 8.60
CA VAL A 85 -19.11 10.80 9.74
C VAL A 85 -17.86 10.03 9.33
N PRO A 86 -16.70 10.26 9.99
CA PRO A 86 -15.52 9.45 9.73
C PRO A 86 -15.80 8.00 10.11
N PHE A 87 -15.40 7.05 9.25
CA PHE A 87 -15.41 5.64 9.61
C PHE A 87 -14.54 5.44 10.85
N SER A 88 -15.16 5.02 11.95
CA SER A 88 -14.43 4.75 13.19
C SER A 88 -13.98 3.29 13.19
N VAL A 89 -12.67 3.08 13.35
CA VAL A 89 -12.06 1.75 13.43
C VAL A 89 -12.20 1.23 14.86
N ILE A 90 -13.05 0.22 15.08
CA ILE A 90 -13.34 -0.34 16.41
C ILE A 90 -12.57 -1.63 16.63
N PHE A 91 -11.53 -1.53 17.46
CA PHE A 91 -10.73 -2.67 17.90
C PHE A 91 -11.51 -3.54 18.90
N PRO A 92 -11.38 -4.88 18.83
CA PRO A 92 -11.96 -5.78 19.83
C PRO A 92 -11.58 -5.37 21.26
N LYS A 93 -12.49 -5.59 22.22
CA LYS A 93 -12.19 -5.36 23.64
C LYS A 93 -10.95 -6.17 24.05
N GLY A 94 -10.04 -5.54 24.80
CA GLY A 94 -8.76 -6.13 25.19
C GLY A 94 -7.62 -5.94 24.19
N THR A 95 -7.86 -5.27 23.06
CA THR A 95 -6.77 -4.92 22.11
C THR A 95 -5.84 -3.88 22.73
N THR A 96 -4.56 -4.24 22.89
CA THR A 96 -3.53 -3.34 23.43
C THR A 96 -3.18 -2.21 22.46
N GLU A 97 -2.69 -1.07 22.96
CA GLU A 97 -2.20 0.00 22.07
C GLU A 97 -1.03 -0.44 21.18
N ALA A 98 -0.17 -1.33 21.69
CA ALA A 98 0.92 -1.91 20.90
C ALA A 98 0.39 -2.67 19.68
N THR A 99 -0.69 -3.42 19.85
CA THR A 99 -1.40 -4.13 18.77
C THR A 99 -2.02 -3.16 17.76
N LYS A 100 -2.73 -2.14 18.24
CA LYS A 100 -3.35 -1.13 17.35
C LYS A 100 -2.29 -0.44 16.51
N GLU A 101 -1.16 -0.12 17.14
CA GLU A 101 -0.06 0.54 16.47
C GLU A 101 0.65 -0.38 15.46
N ALA A 102 0.85 -1.66 15.79
CA ALA A 102 1.36 -2.65 14.82
C ALA A 102 0.47 -2.74 13.57
N TRP A 103 -0.86 -2.75 13.75
CA TRP A 103 -1.82 -2.73 12.65
C TRP A 103 -1.68 -1.47 11.77
N ARG A 104 -1.59 -0.28 12.38
CA ARG A 104 -1.38 0.99 11.64
C ARG A 104 -0.06 1.01 10.88
N ARG A 105 1.01 0.48 11.46
CA ARG A 105 2.35 0.42 10.84
C ARG A 105 2.35 -0.46 9.59
N ARG A 106 1.75 -1.65 9.69
CA ARG A 106 1.58 -2.57 8.55
C ARG A 106 0.72 -1.95 7.45
N GLY A 107 -0.40 -1.33 7.81
CA GLY A 107 -1.24 -0.60 6.85
C GLY A 107 -0.45 0.45 6.07
N ARG A 108 0.35 1.27 6.76
CA ARG A 108 1.23 2.28 6.12
C ARG A 108 2.28 1.67 5.19
N LEU A 109 2.91 0.56 5.58
CA LEU A 109 3.91 -0.09 4.74
C LEU A 109 3.28 -0.72 3.48
N ILE A 110 2.16 -1.42 3.62
CA ILE A 110 1.44 -2.00 2.49
C ILE A 110 0.97 -0.89 1.55
N GLN A 111 0.40 0.20 2.11
CA GLN A 111 0.00 1.37 1.34
C GLN A 111 1.16 1.93 0.51
N ALA A 112 2.33 2.13 1.13
CA ALA A 112 3.53 2.61 0.45
C ALA A 112 3.98 1.67 -0.67
N ALA A 113 4.00 0.35 -0.42
CA ALA A 113 4.38 -0.64 -1.41
C ALA A 113 3.41 -0.67 -2.61
N CYS A 114 2.10 -0.62 -2.37
CA CYS A 114 1.10 -0.54 -3.45
C CYS A 114 1.29 0.72 -4.30
N LEU A 115 1.46 1.90 -3.66
CA LEU A 115 1.71 3.15 -4.37
C LEU A 115 3.03 3.11 -5.16
N ALA A 116 4.07 2.51 -4.60
CA ALA A 116 5.35 2.35 -5.27
C ALA A 116 5.22 1.49 -6.54
N LEU A 117 4.51 0.36 -6.47
CA LEU A 117 4.21 -0.49 -7.63
C LEU A 117 3.46 0.30 -8.71
N GLY A 118 2.45 1.09 -8.33
CA GLY A 118 1.72 1.96 -9.25
C GLY A 118 2.60 3.03 -9.90
N ASN A 119 3.48 3.68 -9.12
CA ASN A 119 4.39 4.72 -9.61
C ASN A 119 5.47 4.17 -10.55
N ILE A 120 5.96 2.95 -10.31
CA ILE A 120 6.90 2.26 -11.20
C ILE A 120 6.27 2.02 -12.58
N GLY A 121 4.96 1.79 -12.65
CA GLY A 121 4.23 1.67 -13.92
C GLY A 121 4.44 0.33 -14.65
N LYS A 122 5.41 -0.48 -14.24
CA LYS A 122 5.57 -1.87 -14.66
C LYS A 122 4.98 -2.80 -13.61
N THR A 123 4.32 -3.86 -14.06
CA THR A 123 3.71 -4.86 -13.18
C THR A 123 4.21 -6.27 -13.50
N SER A 124 3.99 -7.18 -12.55
CA SER A 124 4.13 -8.62 -12.70
C SER A 124 2.80 -9.30 -12.36
N PRO A 125 2.54 -10.54 -12.82
CA PRO A 125 1.30 -11.25 -12.48
C PRO A 125 1.06 -11.33 -10.96
N LYS A 126 2.14 -11.58 -10.18
CA LYS A 126 2.07 -11.58 -8.72
C LYS A 126 1.74 -10.20 -8.14
N ALA A 127 2.29 -9.13 -8.70
CA ALA A 127 1.95 -7.78 -8.26
C ALA A 127 0.46 -7.45 -8.52
N LEU A 128 -0.07 -7.82 -9.69
CA LEU A 128 -1.50 -7.68 -9.98
C LEU A 128 -2.36 -8.50 -9.03
N GLU A 129 -2.03 -9.77 -8.80
CA GLU A 129 -2.74 -10.63 -7.85
C GLU A 129 -2.83 -10.00 -6.45
N LYS A 130 -1.71 -9.43 -5.96
CA LYS A 130 -1.68 -8.74 -4.66
C LYS A 130 -2.56 -7.49 -4.65
N LEU A 131 -2.44 -6.63 -5.66
CA LEU A 131 -3.24 -5.41 -5.76
C LEU A 131 -4.74 -5.72 -5.85
N HIS A 132 -5.11 -6.73 -6.66
CA HIS A 132 -6.47 -7.24 -6.79
C HIS A 132 -7.06 -7.72 -5.46
N ARG A 133 -6.26 -8.50 -4.72
CA ARG A 133 -6.65 -8.97 -3.39
C ARG A 133 -6.87 -7.79 -2.44
N TYR A 134 -5.91 -6.89 -2.32
CA TYR A 134 -6.04 -5.72 -1.42
C TYR A 134 -7.19 -4.79 -1.80
N THR A 135 -7.51 -4.63 -3.08
CA THR A 135 -8.66 -3.82 -3.52
C THR A 135 -10.00 -4.39 -3.02
N THR A 136 -10.12 -5.71 -2.86
CA THR A 136 -11.39 -6.37 -2.49
C THR A 136 -11.45 -6.83 -1.03
N ASP A 137 -10.32 -6.82 -0.33
CA ASP A 137 -10.21 -7.30 1.03
C ASP A 137 -10.79 -6.30 2.03
N GLN A 138 -12.04 -6.52 2.44
CA GLN A 138 -12.70 -5.76 3.51
C GLN A 138 -12.14 -6.04 4.91
N LYS A 139 -11.03 -6.80 5.01
CA LYS A 139 -10.24 -6.95 6.23
C LYS A 139 -8.92 -6.17 6.19
N CYS A 140 -8.65 -5.38 5.16
CA CYS A 140 -7.49 -4.49 5.14
C CYS A 140 -7.91 -3.03 5.33
N ASP A 141 -6.99 -2.24 5.90
CA ASP A 141 -7.19 -0.80 6.08
C ASP A 141 -7.70 -0.16 4.77
N TYR A 142 -8.69 0.72 4.88
CA TYR A 142 -9.22 1.40 3.70
C TYR A 142 -8.14 2.19 2.96
N SER A 143 -7.12 2.67 3.68
CA SER A 143 -5.96 3.34 3.09
C SER A 143 -5.21 2.44 2.11
N VAL A 144 -5.12 1.13 2.42
CA VAL A 144 -4.54 0.08 1.56
C VAL A 144 -5.43 -0.19 0.36
N ARG A 145 -6.76 -0.29 0.55
CA ARG A 145 -7.71 -0.48 -0.56
C ARG A 145 -7.65 0.68 -1.57
N ALA A 146 -7.67 1.91 -1.07
CA ALA A 146 -7.57 3.12 -1.89
C ALA A 146 -6.23 3.20 -2.63
N ALA A 147 -5.11 2.90 -1.95
CA ALA A 147 -3.80 2.85 -2.59
C ALA A 147 -3.70 1.78 -3.69
N SER A 148 -4.32 0.61 -3.46
CA SER A 148 -4.35 -0.47 -4.45
C SER A 148 -5.19 -0.08 -5.67
N CYS A 149 -6.35 0.56 -5.47
CA CYS A 149 -7.14 1.12 -6.57
C CYS A 149 -6.34 2.15 -7.40
N LYS A 150 -5.66 3.07 -6.71
CA LYS A 150 -4.81 4.08 -7.35
C LYS A 150 -3.67 3.44 -8.15
N ALA A 151 -3.00 2.44 -7.57
CA ALA A 151 -1.91 1.72 -8.22
C ALA A 151 -2.38 1.00 -9.50
N LEU A 152 -3.51 0.29 -9.44
CA LEU A 152 -4.10 -0.37 -10.61
C LEU A 152 -4.47 0.64 -11.71
N GLY A 153 -5.01 1.80 -11.34
CA GLY A 153 -5.26 2.89 -12.29
C GLY A 153 -3.99 3.49 -12.89
N GLN A 154 -2.87 3.53 -12.15
CA GLN A 154 -1.57 3.96 -12.67
C GLN A 154 -0.95 2.94 -13.61
N LEU A 155 -1.09 1.65 -13.31
CA LEU A 155 -0.67 0.54 -14.17
C LEU A 155 -1.52 0.42 -15.44
N ALA A 156 -2.69 1.05 -15.48
CA ALA A 156 -3.63 1.05 -16.60
C ALA A 156 -3.99 -0.37 -17.10
N SER A 157 -4.09 -1.34 -16.18
CA SER A 157 -4.35 -2.74 -16.52
C SER A 157 -5.86 -2.99 -16.77
N PRO A 158 -6.29 -3.33 -18.00
CA PRO A 158 -7.71 -3.58 -18.31
C PRO A 158 -8.29 -4.78 -17.56
N GLU A 159 -7.47 -5.78 -17.26
CA GLU A 159 -7.85 -6.96 -16.47
C GLU A 159 -8.33 -6.59 -15.05
N SER A 160 -7.95 -5.41 -14.57
CA SER A 160 -8.32 -4.91 -13.25
C SER A 160 -9.71 -4.25 -13.24
N LEU A 161 -10.34 -4.04 -14.40
CA LEU A 161 -11.63 -3.34 -14.51
C LEU A 161 -12.74 -3.97 -13.66
N PRO A 162 -13.00 -5.30 -13.70
CA PRO A 162 -14.09 -5.89 -12.91
C PRO A 162 -13.91 -5.68 -11.40
N ILE A 163 -12.67 -5.72 -10.94
CA ILE A 163 -12.30 -5.55 -9.54
C ILE A 163 -12.45 -4.08 -9.13
N LEU A 164 -12.01 -3.15 -9.97
CA LEU A 164 -12.16 -1.72 -9.72
C LEU A 164 -13.63 -1.29 -9.79
N GLU A 165 -14.43 -1.83 -10.71
CA GLU A 165 -15.88 -1.62 -10.78
C GLU A 165 -16.58 -2.06 -9.49
N LYS A 166 -16.21 -3.22 -8.95
CA LYS A 166 -16.68 -3.65 -7.63
C LYS A 166 -16.27 -2.65 -6.53
N ALA A 167 -15.02 -2.20 -6.54
CA ALA A 167 -14.51 -1.23 -5.56
C ALA A 167 -15.14 0.17 -5.69
N THR A 168 -15.74 0.54 -6.84
CA THR A 168 -16.51 1.79 -6.93
C THR A 168 -17.73 1.82 -6.02
N LYS A 169 -18.21 0.65 -5.58
CA LYS A 169 -19.31 0.48 -4.64
C LYS A 169 -18.84 0.19 -3.20
N ASP A 170 -17.55 0.39 -2.91
CA ASP A 170 -17.01 0.25 -1.56
C ASP A 170 -17.70 1.26 -0.61
N GLU A 171 -17.97 0.82 0.62
CA GLU A 171 -18.59 1.65 1.65
C GLU A 171 -17.70 2.82 2.04
N GLU A 172 -16.38 2.67 1.94
CA GLU A 172 -15.45 3.76 2.20
C GLU A 172 -15.37 4.70 0.99
N TRP A 173 -15.70 5.96 1.22
CA TRP A 173 -15.69 7.01 0.19
C TRP A 173 -14.33 7.14 -0.48
N CYS A 174 -13.23 7.10 0.27
CA CYS A 174 -11.87 7.21 -0.28
C CYS A 174 -11.58 6.10 -1.30
N THR A 175 -11.87 4.85 -0.93
CA THR A 175 -11.68 3.67 -1.80
C THR A 175 -12.55 3.78 -3.04
N SER A 176 -13.84 4.07 -2.85
CA SER A 176 -14.82 4.24 -3.91
C SER A 176 -14.43 5.35 -4.90
N CYS A 177 -13.90 6.47 -4.40
CA CYS A 177 -13.43 7.61 -5.20
C CYS A 177 -12.19 7.25 -6.03
N GLU A 178 -11.19 6.62 -5.43
CA GLU A 178 -9.98 6.19 -6.15
C GLU A 178 -10.29 5.10 -7.19
N ALA A 179 -11.19 4.18 -6.88
CA ALA A 179 -11.67 3.17 -7.84
C ALA A 179 -12.30 3.82 -9.08
N ARG A 180 -13.20 4.81 -8.91
CA ARG A 180 -13.79 5.55 -10.04
C ARG A 180 -12.74 6.27 -10.89
N LYS A 181 -11.75 6.89 -10.24
CA LYS A 181 -10.64 7.56 -10.96
C LYS A 181 -9.82 6.54 -11.75
N ALA A 182 -9.52 5.38 -11.16
CA ALA A 182 -8.78 4.32 -11.79
C ALA A 182 -9.52 3.74 -13.02
N VAL A 183 -10.82 3.44 -12.90
CA VAL A 183 -11.66 3.00 -14.02
C VAL A 183 -11.64 4.02 -15.15
N LYS A 184 -11.88 5.30 -14.84
CA LYS A 184 -11.84 6.38 -15.84
C LYS A 184 -10.47 6.50 -16.52
N LYS A 185 -9.39 6.16 -15.83
CA LYS A 185 -8.03 6.21 -16.38
C LYS A 185 -7.72 5.02 -17.28
N ILE A 186 -8.26 3.83 -17.00
CA ILE A 186 -8.08 2.64 -17.83
C ILE A 186 -8.93 2.71 -19.11
N LEU A 187 -10.13 3.31 -19.04
CA LEU A 187 -11.04 3.44 -20.18
C LEU A 187 -10.75 4.64 -21.10
N LYS A 188 -9.74 5.45 -20.78
CA LYS A 188 -9.31 6.61 -21.57
C LYS A 188 -8.11 6.23 -22.43
#